data_AF-A0A1F6CBS3-F1
#
_entry.id   AF-A0A1F6CBS3-F1
#
_cell.length_a   1.000
_cell.length_b   1.000
_cell.length_c   1.000
_cell.angle_alpha   90.00
_cell.angle_beta   90.00
_cell.angle_gamma   90.00
#
_symmetry.space_group_name_H-M   'P 1'
#
loop_
_entity.id
_entity.type
_entity.pdbx_description
1 polymer ?
#
loop_
_entity_poly.entity_id
_entity_poly.type
_entity_poly.pdbx_seq_one_letter_code
_entity_poly.pdbx_strand_id
1 'polypeptide(L)'
;MVSMIVGFIVGAGGGILAAKIGNYGGEGASRPRLTKGEACDKLAQQLQLTPSQRDSLNVILDEGGNRIKELSQVVRPQFREIKKQTRDRIRGILTPEQREAFEKIVEEEDRKREAQRKSGSIQSGKGAERG
;
A
#
# COMPACT_ATOMS: atom_id res chain seq x y z
N MET A 1 -35.57 24.32 2.06
CA MET A 1 -35.78 22.92 2.44
C MET A 1 -35.99 22.12 1.15
N VAL A 2 -34.91 21.59 0.57
CA VAL A 2 -34.94 20.64 -0.55
C VAL A 2 -33.92 19.56 -0.22
N SER A 3 -34.36 18.32 -0.37
CA SER A 3 -33.97 17.10 0.31
C SER A 3 -32.51 16.65 0.22
N MET A 4 -32.07 16.06 1.33
CA MET A 4 -31.01 15.04 1.39
C MET A 4 -31.37 13.82 0.52
N ILE A 5 -30.84 13.77 -0.70
CA ILE A 5 -30.54 12.53 -1.45
C ILE A 5 -29.34 12.95 -2.34
N VAL A 6 -28.09 12.52 -2.12
CA VAL A 6 -27.58 11.15 -2.21
C VAL A 6 -26.42 10.99 -1.21
N GLY A 7 -26.73 10.50 -0.01
CA GLY A 7 -25.86 9.50 0.59
C GLY A 7 -25.85 8.26 -0.31
N PHE A 8 -24.71 7.58 -0.41
CA PHE A 8 -24.45 6.38 -1.23
C PHE A 8 -23.78 6.57 -2.61
N ILE A 9 -22.80 7.48 -2.72
CA ILE A 9 -21.63 7.27 -3.62
C ILE A 9 -20.35 7.19 -2.77
N VAL A 10 -20.45 6.53 -1.62
CA VAL A 10 -19.30 6.08 -0.83
C VAL A 10 -19.27 4.56 -0.96
N GLY A 11 -18.76 4.06 -2.08
CA GLY A 11 -18.76 2.61 -2.32
C GLY A 11 -18.01 2.11 -3.55
N ALA A 12 -17.85 2.91 -4.61
CA ALA A 12 -17.15 2.46 -5.83
C ALA A 12 -15.98 3.37 -6.25
N GLY A 13 -16.00 4.67 -5.92
CA GLY A 13 -14.92 5.60 -6.29
C GLY A 13 -13.70 5.57 -5.36
N GLY A 14 -13.91 5.29 -4.06
CA GLY A 14 -12.83 5.29 -3.06
C GLY A 14 -11.92 4.07 -3.15
N GLY A 15 -12.44 2.90 -3.54
CA GLY A 15 -11.68 1.66 -3.64
C GLY A 15 -10.67 1.65 -4.79
N ILE A 16 -11.03 2.22 -5.94
CA ILE A 16 -10.13 2.30 -7.11
C ILE A 16 -8.99 3.30 -6.85
N LEU A 17 -9.22 4.35 -6.08
CA LEU A 17 -8.19 5.33 -5.74
C LEU A 17 -7.28 4.86 -4.60
N ALA A 18 -7.83 4.14 -3.61
CA ALA A 18 -7.04 3.48 -2.57
C ALA A 18 -6.09 2.42 -3.15
N ALA A 19 -6.47 1.73 -4.23
CA ALA A 19 -5.57 0.82 -4.94
C ALA A 19 -4.42 1.53 -5.68
N LYS A 20 -4.51 2.86 -5.90
CA LYS A 20 -3.48 3.66 -6.56
C LYS A 20 -2.59 4.46 -5.60
N ILE A 21 -3.08 4.74 -4.39
CA ILE A 21 -2.39 5.54 -3.36
C ILE A 21 -1.92 4.67 -2.18
N GLY A 22 -2.60 3.54 -1.93
CA GLY A 22 -2.34 2.65 -0.81
C GLY A 22 -1.85 1.30 -1.27
N ASN A 23 -0.67 0.91 -0.79
CA ASN A 23 -0.07 -0.40 -0.94
C ASN A 23 -0.86 -1.48 -0.19
N TYR A 24 -2.07 -1.80 -0.66
CA TYR A 24 -2.82 -2.98 -0.24
C TYR A 24 -2.50 -4.14 -1.17
N GLY A 25 -1.64 -5.03 -0.66
CA GLY A 25 -1.57 -6.45 -1.00
C GLY A 25 -1.57 -6.85 -2.48
N GLY A 26 -0.43 -7.32 -2.96
CA GLY A 26 -0.39 -8.14 -4.17
C GLY A 26 0.78 -7.84 -5.07
N GLU A 27 1.49 -8.90 -5.44
CA GLU A 27 2.53 -8.93 -6.46
C GLU A 27 2.14 -8.24 -7.78
N GLY A 28 3.16 -7.73 -8.47
CA GLY A 28 3.15 -7.69 -9.93
C GLY A 28 2.61 -6.42 -10.58
N ALA A 29 3.35 -5.31 -10.52
CA ALA A 29 3.61 -4.45 -11.68
C ALA A 29 4.51 -3.27 -11.28
N SER A 30 5.65 -3.13 -11.96
CA SER A 30 6.54 -1.97 -11.92
C SER A 30 5.88 -0.73 -12.51
N ARG A 31 4.84 -0.19 -11.87
CA ARG A 31 4.39 1.17 -12.15
C ARG A 31 5.08 2.13 -11.19
N PRO A 32 5.62 3.27 -11.67
CA PRO A 32 6.14 4.29 -10.79
C PRO A 32 5.06 4.68 -9.79
N ARG A 33 5.34 4.51 -8.50
CA ARG A 33 4.43 4.93 -7.43
C ARG A 33 4.43 6.44 -7.43
N LEU A 34 3.26 7.05 -7.63
CA LEU A 34 3.09 8.47 -7.42
C LEU A 34 3.24 8.74 -5.92
N THR A 35 4.06 9.73 -5.57
CA THR A 35 4.08 10.31 -4.23
C THR A 35 2.70 10.91 -3.90
N LYS A 36 2.41 11.11 -2.61
CA LYS A 36 1.14 11.74 -2.18
C LYS A 36 0.92 13.07 -2.90
N GLY A 37 1.95 13.90 -3.00
CA GLY A 37 1.91 15.19 -3.70
C GLY A 37 1.55 15.00 -5.18
N GLU A 38 2.24 14.12 -5.88
CA GLU A 38 1.94 13.84 -7.30
C GLU A 38 0.53 13.25 -7.51
N ALA A 39 0.03 12.46 -6.57
CA ALA A 39 -1.34 11.95 -6.61
C ALA A 39 -2.38 13.06 -6.39
N CYS A 40 -2.14 13.95 -5.42
CA CYS A 40 -2.98 15.11 -5.17
C CYS A 40 -3.00 16.06 -6.38
N ASP A 41 -1.83 16.38 -6.93
CA ASP A 41 -1.67 17.30 -8.06
C ASP A 41 -2.33 16.76 -9.32
N LYS A 42 -2.17 15.46 -9.59
CA LYS A 42 -2.82 14.80 -10.71
C LYS A 42 -4.34 14.84 -10.58
N LEU A 43 -4.88 14.57 -9.39
CA LEU A 43 -6.33 14.61 -9.15
C LEU A 43 -6.86 16.04 -9.22
N ALA A 44 -6.14 17.00 -8.64
CA ALA A 44 -6.47 18.41 -8.68
C ALA A 44 -6.53 18.92 -10.11
N GLN A 45 -5.56 18.54 -10.96
CA GLN A 45 -5.55 18.90 -12.38
C GLN A 45 -6.68 18.22 -13.16
N GLN A 46 -6.88 16.91 -12.96
CA GLN A 46 -7.90 16.14 -13.68
C GLN A 46 -9.33 16.60 -13.37
N LEU A 47 -9.57 17.01 -12.11
CA LEU A 47 -10.87 17.47 -11.65
C LEU A 47 -11.00 18.99 -11.65
N GLN A 48 -9.98 19.71 -12.11
CA GLN A 48 -9.93 21.17 -12.16
C GLN A 48 -10.29 21.81 -10.82
N LEU A 49 -9.71 21.28 -9.73
CA LEU A 49 -10.00 21.74 -8.38
C LEU A 49 -9.51 23.17 -8.15
N THR A 50 -10.33 23.96 -7.46
CA THR A 50 -9.92 25.25 -6.92
C THR A 50 -8.83 25.09 -5.84
N PRO A 51 -8.09 26.15 -5.49
CA PRO A 51 -7.07 26.08 -4.42
C PRO A 51 -7.62 25.53 -3.10
N SER A 52 -8.80 25.98 -2.65
CA SER A 52 -9.40 25.51 -1.40
C SER A 52 -9.84 24.04 -1.45
N GLN A 53 -10.29 23.56 -2.61
CA GLN A 53 -10.61 22.14 -2.82
C GLN A 53 -9.35 21.27 -2.84
N ARG A 54 -8.23 21.78 -3.39
CA ARG A 54 -6.94 21.09 -3.35
C ARG A 54 -6.40 20.98 -1.92
N ASP A 55 -6.53 22.01 -1.11
CA ASP A 55 -6.15 21.97 0.31
C ASP A 55 -6.99 20.93 1.07
N SER A 56 -8.30 20.91 0.82
CA SER A 56 -9.20 19.91 1.38
C SER A 56 -8.81 18.48 0.94
N LEU A 57 -8.47 18.30 -0.33
CA LEU A 57 -8.00 17.01 -0.86
C LEU A 57 -6.70 16.56 -0.18
N ASN A 58 -5.75 17.47 0.06
CA ASN A 58 -4.51 17.18 0.76
C ASN A 58 -4.75 16.62 2.17
N VAL A 59 -5.67 17.23 2.92
CA VAL A 59 -6.05 16.80 4.27
C VAL A 59 -6.70 15.42 4.22
N ILE A 60 -7.67 15.21 3.32
CA ILE A 60 -8.36 13.91 3.18
C ILE A 60 -7.38 12.78 2.84
N LEU A 61 -6.41 13.04 1.95
CA LEU A 61 -5.40 12.07 1.58
C LEU A 61 -4.42 11.78 2.74
N ASP A 62 -4.09 12.76 3.58
CA ASP A 62 -3.27 12.56 4.78
C ASP A 62 -3.99 11.68 5.81
N GLU A 63 -5.23 12.02 6.13
CA GLU A 63 -6.04 11.26 7.08
C GLU A 63 -6.21 9.81 6.62
N GLY A 64 -6.50 9.60 5.33
CA GLY A 64 -6.59 8.27 4.73
C GLY A 64 -5.26 7.51 4.84
N GLY A 65 -4.14 8.15 4.50
CA GLY A 65 -2.81 7.57 4.64
C GLY A 65 -2.47 7.14 6.07
N ASN A 66 -2.80 7.98 7.05
CA ASN A 66 -2.60 7.70 8.47
C ASN A 66 -3.43 6.50 8.95
N ARG A 67 -4.72 6.44 8.60
CA ARG A 67 -5.59 5.30 8.94
C ARG A 67 -5.08 3.99 8.35
N ILE A 68 -4.60 4.01 7.10
CA ILE A 68 -4.00 2.83 6.45
C ILE A 68 -2.72 2.40 7.18
N LYS A 69 -1.89 3.36 7.61
CA LYS A 69 -0.65 3.10 8.36
C LYS A 69 -0.95 2.45 9.70
N GLU A 70 -1.93 2.97 10.44
CA GLU A 70 -2.41 2.40 11.71
C GLU A 70 -2.94 0.98 11.52
N LEU A 71 -3.86 0.78 10.58
CA LEU A 71 -4.39 -0.55 10.28
C LEU A 71 -3.29 -1.54 9.89
N SER A 72 -2.32 -1.09 9.10
CA SER A 72 -1.17 -1.90 8.72
C SER A 72 -0.35 -2.34 9.92
N GLN A 73 -0.19 -1.53 10.97
CA GLN A 73 0.54 -1.94 12.18
C GLN A 73 -0.14 -3.10 12.90
N VAL A 74 -1.47 -3.14 12.88
CA VAL A 74 -2.28 -4.20 13.50
C VAL A 74 -2.29 -5.48 12.65
N VAL A 75 -2.44 -5.36 11.33
CA VAL A 75 -2.64 -6.51 10.43
C VAL A 75 -1.31 -7.17 10.02
N ARG A 76 -0.21 -6.40 9.91
CA ARG A 76 1.10 -6.93 9.48
C ARG A 76 1.61 -8.11 10.32
N PRO A 77 1.54 -8.10 11.67
CA PRO A 77 1.91 -9.25 12.49
C PRO A 77 1.09 -10.49 12.18
N GLN A 78 -0.23 -10.35 12.03
CA GLN A 78 -1.14 -11.47 11.72
C GLN A 78 -0.79 -12.09 10.37
N PHE A 79 -0.53 -11.27 9.35
CA PHE A 79 -0.11 -11.75 8.05
C PHE A 79 1.23 -12.50 8.08
N ARG A 80 2.20 -12.00 8.88
CA ARG A 80 3.49 -12.69 9.07
C ARG A 80 3.29 -14.07 9.71
N GLU A 81 2.41 -14.16 10.70
CA GLU A 81 2.13 -15.42 11.39
C GLU A 81 1.48 -16.43 10.43
N ILE A 82 0.46 -16.02 9.67
CA ILE A 82 -0.17 -16.89 8.65
C ILE A 82 0.87 -17.39 7.65
N LYS A 83 1.75 -16.52 7.16
CA LYS A 83 2.83 -16.89 6.23
C LYS A 83 3.78 -17.91 6.86
N LYS A 84 4.17 -17.71 8.12
CA LYS A 84 5.04 -18.64 8.87
C LYS A 84 4.38 -20.01 9.01
N GLN A 85 3.14 -20.07 9.51
CA GLN A 85 2.39 -21.31 9.66
C GLN A 85 2.22 -22.06 8.34
N THR A 86 1.97 -21.32 7.25
CA THR A 86 1.87 -21.90 5.90
C THR A 86 3.19 -22.53 5.47
N ARG A 87 4.31 -21.84 5.66
CA ARG A 87 5.66 -22.38 5.38
C ARG A 87 5.96 -23.61 6.24
N ASP A 88 5.58 -23.61 7.51
CA ASP A 88 5.78 -24.75 8.41
C ASP A 88 4.97 -25.98 7.97
N ARG A 89 3.72 -25.78 7.52
CA ARG A 89 2.89 -26.85 6.96
C ARG A 89 3.46 -27.40 5.65
N ILE A 90 3.99 -26.52 4.78
CA ILE A 90 4.68 -26.95 3.55
C ILE A 90 5.89 -27.81 3.90
N ARG A 91 6.76 -27.36 4.82
CA ARG A 91 7.92 -28.14 5.27
C ARG A 91 7.52 -29.53 5.75
N GLY A 92 6.39 -29.64 6.45
CA GLY A 92 5.86 -30.91 6.96
C GLY A 92 5.64 -31.99 5.91
N ILE A 93 5.37 -31.63 4.66
CA ILE A 93 5.08 -32.59 3.57
C ILE A 93 6.28 -32.84 2.63
N LEU A 94 7.42 -32.18 2.84
CA LEU A 94 8.59 -32.26 1.97
C LEU A 94 9.63 -33.27 2.47
N THR A 95 10.30 -33.95 1.54
CA THR A 95 11.51 -34.74 1.83
C THR A 95 12.67 -33.84 2.27
N PRO A 96 13.73 -34.37 2.91
CA PRO A 96 14.89 -33.57 3.31
C PRO A 96 15.51 -32.76 2.16
N GLU A 97 15.65 -33.35 0.97
CA GLU A 97 16.22 -32.70 -0.21
C GLU A 97 15.30 -31.59 -0.74
N GLN A 98 13.99 -31.83 -0.74
CA GLN A 98 13.00 -30.83 -1.13
C GLN A 98 12.93 -29.65 -0.16
N ARG A 99 13.16 -29.88 1.15
CA ARG A 99 13.23 -28.82 2.15
C ARG A 99 14.39 -27.87 1.88
N GLU A 100 15.56 -28.38 1.49
CA GLU A 100 16.71 -27.54 1.16
C GLU A 100 16.41 -26.62 -0.03
N ALA A 101 15.75 -27.14 -1.08
CA ALA A 101 15.31 -26.33 -2.21
C ALA A 101 14.26 -25.29 -1.79
N PHE A 102 13.33 -25.66 -0.90
CA PHE A 102 12.30 -24.76 -0.40
C PHE A 102 12.87 -23.60 0.42
N GLU A 103 13.88 -23.83 1.28
CA GLU A 103 14.50 -22.74 2.03
C GLU A 103 15.17 -21.71 1.11
N LYS A 104 15.84 -22.15 0.04
CA LYS A 104 16.43 -21.23 -0.96
C LYS A 104 15.38 -20.33 -1.61
N ILE A 105 14.20 -20.90 -1.92
CA ILE A 105 13.07 -20.13 -2.47
C ILE A 105 12.58 -19.10 -1.44
N VAL A 106 12.39 -19.53 -0.19
CA VAL A 106 11.93 -18.66 0.91
C VAL A 106 12.89 -17.50 1.16
N GLU A 107 14.20 -17.76 1.17
CA GLU A 107 15.24 -16.74 1.36
C GLU A 107 15.26 -15.73 0.21
N GLU A 108 15.15 -16.19 -1.04
CA GLU A 108 15.13 -15.29 -2.19
C GLU A 108 13.92 -14.35 -2.15
N GLU A 109 12.74 -14.88 -1.80
CA GLU A 109 11.54 -14.07 -1.63
C GLU A 109 11.71 -13.02 -0.53
N ASP A 110 12.26 -13.40 0.62
CA ASP A 110 12.39 -12.51 1.77
C ASP A 110 13.43 -11.41 1.46
N ARG A 111 14.53 -11.76 0.79
CA ARG A 111 15.52 -10.79 0.27
C ARG A 111 14.90 -9.79 -0.70
N LYS A 112 14.08 -10.25 -1.65
CA LYS A 112 13.36 -9.38 -2.60
C LYS A 112 12.45 -8.39 -1.87
N ARG A 113 11.71 -8.87 -0.86
CA ARG A 113 10.81 -8.02 -0.05
C ARG A 113 11.57 -7.00 0.77
N GLU A 114 12.70 -7.38 1.36
CA GLU A 114 13.56 -6.44 2.10
C GLU A 114 14.17 -5.36 1.21
N ALA A 115 14.65 -5.73 0.02
CA ALA A 115 15.17 -4.77 -0.95
C ALA A 115 14.10 -3.75 -1.38
N GLN A 116 12.85 -4.20 -1.60
CA GLN A 116 11.72 -3.32 -1.90
C GLN A 116 11.38 -2.39 -0.73
N ARG A 117 11.44 -2.87 0.52
CA ARG A 117 11.24 -2.03 1.70
C ARG A 117 12.32 -0.96 1.84
N LYS A 118 13.59 -1.34 1.67
CA LYS A 118 14.73 -0.40 1.73
C LYS A 118 14.66 0.66 0.62
N SER A 119 14.33 0.26 -0.61
CA SER A 119 14.16 1.18 -1.74
C SER A 119 13.01 2.18 -1.49
N GLY A 120 11.88 1.72 -0.95
CA GLY A 120 10.76 2.60 -0.58
C GLY A 120 11.09 3.59 0.54
N SER A 121 11.91 3.20 1.54
CA SER A 121 12.35 4.13 2.60
C SER A 121 13.36 5.18 2.10
N ILE A 122 14.23 4.84 1.14
CA ILE A 122 15.20 5.79 0.58
C ILE A 122 14.50 6.86 -0.29
N GLN A 123 13.46 6.49 -1.05
CA GLN A 123 12.67 7.45 -1.82
C GLN A 123 11.85 8.41 -0.93
N SER A 124 11.34 7.95 0.21
CA SER A 124 10.59 8.79 1.14
C SER A 124 11.46 9.81 1.89
N GLY A 125 12.76 9.54 2.10
CA GLY A 125 13.69 10.47 2.77
C GLY A 125 14.19 11.60 1.88
N LYS A 126 14.40 11.34 0.58
CA LYS A 126 14.97 12.32 -0.36
C LYS A 126 13.99 13.45 -0.76
N GLY A 127 12.69 13.27 -0.51
CA GLY A 127 11.66 14.31 -0.73
C GLY A 127 11.52 15.31 0.42
N ALA A 128 12.02 15.00 1.61
CA ALA A 128 11.90 15.86 2.80
C ALA A 128 12.95 16.98 2.86
N GLU A 129 14.02 16.92 2.06
CA GLU A 129 15.11 17.91 2.03
C GLU A 129 14.98 18.94 0.89
N ARG A 130 13.89 18.92 0.12
CA ARG A 130 13.65 19.85 -1.02
C ARG A 130 12.38 20.70 -0.87
N GLY A 131 11.89 20.86 0.37
CA GLY A 131 10.79 21.77 0.72
C GLY A 131 11.31 23.06 1.33
#